data_AF-A0A7W5EKS9-F1
#
_entry.id   AF-A0A7W5EKS9-F1
#
_cell.length_a   1.000
_cell.length_b   1.000
_cell.length_c   1.000
_cell.angle_alpha   90.00
_cell.angle_beta   90.00
_cell.angle_gamma   90.00
#
_symmetry.space_group_name_H-M   'P 1'
#
loop_
_entity.id
_entity.type
_entity.pdbx_description
1 polymer ?
#
loop_
_entity_poly.entity_id
_entity_poly.type
_entity_poly.pdbx_seq_one_letter_code
_entity_poly.pdbx_strand_id
1 'polypeptide(L)'
;MKSVMQTGLLALCLLASGAHAAAAKETAESARARLAGMAPSANIQCTTGSHGFVECTADGFDIAFSDCNADTSYGSIMADKSVTLSDAIDGKGKKAIAALPHDQFVCIAATATKNDIQRYYVKALPTDIVDSCKGSDLCKSYNAQPVQWLGPRTGKACQHDSHGNYIGDCASGWVDKDDVEAFSMGLKTIGGE
;
A
#
# COMPACT_ATOMS: atom_id res chain seq x y z
N MET A 1 74.70 11.10 26.69
CA MET A 1 74.65 11.11 25.21
C MET A 1 73.22 10.78 24.81
N LYS A 2 72.39 11.82 24.58
CA LYS A 2 71.67 12.07 23.31
C LYS A 2 71.04 10.82 22.66
N SER A 3 69.72 10.67 22.77
CA SER A 3 68.80 10.91 21.64
C SER A 3 67.33 10.96 22.08
N VAL A 4 66.62 11.90 21.47
CA VAL A 4 65.21 12.27 21.59
C VAL A 4 64.47 11.74 20.35
N MET A 5 63.13 11.77 20.38
CA MET A 5 62.13 11.73 19.28
C MET A 5 61.41 10.38 19.12
N GLN A 6 60.12 10.30 18.78
CA GLN A 6 58.95 11.19 18.84
C GLN A 6 57.77 10.35 18.32
N THR A 7 56.57 10.54 18.89
CA THR A 7 55.23 10.46 18.27
C THR A 7 54.83 9.26 17.40
N GLY A 8 53.68 8.67 17.76
CA GLY A 8 52.83 7.88 16.86
C GLY A 8 51.49 7.54 17.49
N LEU A 9 50.63 8.53 17.70
CA LEU A 9 49.24 8.35 18.14
C LEU A 9 48.42 7.82 16.95
N LEU A 10 48.08 6.53 16.93
CA LEU A 10 47.18 5.93 15.94
C LEU A 10 45.73 6.08 16.41
N ALA A 11 45.05 7.10 15.90
CA ALA A 11 43.60 7.21 15.98
C ALA A 11 42.97 6.23 14.98
N LEU A 12 42.35 5.16 15.48
CA LEU A 12 41.47 4.30 14.68
C LEU A 12 40.14 5.04 14.45
N CYS A 13 40.00 5.68 13.28
CA CYS A 13 38.69 6.07 12.76
C CYS A 13 37.96 4.80 12.30
N LEU A 14 37.12 4.24 13.19
CA LEU A 14 36.08 3.28 12.81
C LEU A 14 35.04 4.00 11.96
N LEU A 15 35.20 3.93 10.64
CA LEU A 15 34.17 4.30 9.68
C LEU A 15 33.03 3.27 9.81
N ALA A 16 32.01 3.61 10.58
CA ALA A 16 30.73 2.92 10.53
C ALA A 16 30.13 3.20 9.14
N SER A 17 30.33 2.25 8.21
CA SER A 17 29.65 2.26 6.92
C SER A 17 28.15 2.09 7.17
N GLY A 18 27.43 3.21 7.26
CA GLY A 18 25.98 3.26 7.17
C GLY A 18 25.57 2.83 5.77
N ALA A 19 25.39 1.51 5.57
CA ALA A 19 24.74 0.98 4.40
C ALA A 19 23.29 1.47 4.41
N HIS A 20 23.03 2.56 3.70
CA HIS A 20 21.68 2.92 3.32
C HIS A 20 21.20 1.79 2.41
N ALA A 21 20.32 0.93 2.94
CA ALA A 21 19.68 -0.10 2.15
C ALA A 21 18.90 0.60 1.02
N ALA A 22 19.45 0.57 -0.19
CA ALA A 22 18.69 0.95 -1.36
C ALA A 22 17.43 0.09 -1.40
N ALA A 23 16.26 0.71 -1.56
CA ALA A 23 15.01 -0.02 -1.75
C ALA A 23 15.23 -1.04 -2.88
N ALA A 24 14.99 -2.32 -2.58
CA ALA A 24 15.17 -3.38 -3.56
C ALA A 24 14.28 -3.07 -4.77
N LYS A 25 14.86 -3.06 -5.96
CA LYS A 25 14.11 -2.82 -7.20
C LYS A 25 13.07 -3.93 -7.35
N GLU A 26 11.81 -3.55 -7.59
CA GLU A 26 10.74 -4.52 -7.84
C GLU A 26 11.10 -5.40 -9.05
N THR A 27 10.90 -6.71 -8.91
CA THR A 27 11.13 -7.71 -9.94
C THR A 27 9.80 -8.22 -10.48
N ALA A 28 9.79 -8.78 -11.68
CA ALA A 28 8.60 -9.43 -12.23
C ALA A 28 8.05 -10.53 -11.29
N GLU A 29 8.93 -11.30 -10.63
CA GLU A 29 8.51 -12.35 -9.70
C GLU A 29 7.89 -11.77 -8.42
N SER A 30 8.49 -10.73 -7.83
CA SER A 30 7.94 -10.08 -6.63
C SER A 30 6.60 -9.39 -6.93
N ALA A 31 6.47 -8.74 -8.09
CA ALA A 31 5.21 -8.14 -8.53
C ALA A 31 4.12 -9.21 -8.78
N ARG A 32 4.49 -10.33 -9.40
CA ARG A 32 3.60 -11.49 -9.60
C ARG A 32 3.10 -12.04 -8.27
N ALA A 33 3.99 -12.21 -7.29
CA ALA A 33 3.63 -12.68 -5.95
C ALA A 33 2.71 -11.68 -5.22
N ARG A 34 2.99 -10.37 -5.31
CA ARG A 34 2.14 -9.31 -4.78
C ARG A 34 0.73 -9.37 -5.37
N LEU A 35 0.62 -9.48 -6.70
CA LEU A 35 -0.65 -9.57 -7.41
C LEU A 35 -1.41 -10.86 -7.11
N ALA A 36 -0.70 -11.99 -6.93
CA ALA A 36 -1.33 -13.25 -6.52
C ALA A 36 -1.96 -13.16 -5.12
N GLY A 37 -1.40 -12.33 -4.23
CA GLY A 37 -2.03 -12.02 -2.94
C GLY A 37 -3.29 -11.13 -3.07
N MET A 38 -3.36 -10.29 -4.11
CA MET A 38 -4.51 -9.42 -4.38
C MET A 38 -5.63 -10.14 -5.14
N ALA A 39 -5.28 -11.11 -5.99
CA ALA A 39 -6.17 -11.80 -6.91
C ALA A 39 -5.77 -13.28 -7.06
N PRO A 40 -6.02 -14.13 -6.04
CA PRO A 40 -5.46 -15.48 -5.96
C PRO A 40 -5.92 -16.44 -7.07
N SER A 41 -7.06 -16.16 -7.72
CA SER A 41 -7.59 -16.98 -8.81
C SER A 41 -7.24 -16.46 -10.21
N ALA A 42 -6.58 -15.32 -10.32
CA ALA A 42 -6.35 -14.67 -11.61
C ALA A 42 -5.22 -15.33 -12.41
N ASN A 43 -5.33 -15.31 -13.73
CA ASN A 43 -4.22 -15.63 -14.63
C ASN A 43 -3.26 -14.43 -14.69
N ILE A 44 -2.19 -14.50 -13.90
CA ILE A 44 -1.23 -13.40 -13.73
C ILE A 44 0.00 -13.59 -14.63
N GLN A 45 0.35 -12.53 -15.36
CA GLN A 45 1.57 -12.44 -16.14
C GLN A 45 2.27 -11.14 -15.81
N CYS A 46 3.51 -11.22 -15.32
CA CYS A 46 4.36 -10.06 -15.09
C CYS A 46 5.65 -10.22 -15.89
N THR A 47 6.07 -9.16 -16.57
CA THR A 47 7.32 -9.12 -17.34
C THR A 47 8.11 -7.88 -17.01
N THR A 48 9.42 -7.92 -17.24
CA THR A 48 10.27 -6.73 -17.13
C THR A 48 10.47 -6.17 -18.52
N GLY A 49 9.91 -4.98 -18.78
CA GLY A 49 10.04 -4.29 -20.04
C GLY A 49 11.46 -3.80 -20.32
N SER A 50 11.70 -3.31 -21.54
CA SER A 50 13.03 -2.91 -22.03
C SER A 50 13.68 -1.78 -21.21
N HIS A 51 12.89 -0.98 -20.51
CA HIS A 51 13.37 0.09 -19.63
C HIS A 51 13.53 -0.35 -18.16
N GLY A 52 13.35 -1.64 -17.89
CA GLY A 52 13.49 -2.23 -16.57
C GLY A 52 12.33 -1.93 -15.62
N PHE A 53 11.18 -1.50 -16.14
CA PHE A 53 9.91 -1.41 -15.39
C PHE A 53 9.19 -2.75 -15.45
N VAL A 54 8.48 -3.08 -14.38
CA VAL A 54 7.66 -4.30 -14.33
C VAL A 54 6.26 -3.95 -14.83
N GLU A 55 5.78 -4.74 -15.78
CA GLU A 55 4.44 -4.64 -16.35
C GLU A 55 3.69 -5.92 -16.01
N CYS A 56 2.53 -5.79 -15.37
CA CYS A 56 1.72 -6.92 -14.96
C CYS A 56 0.33 -6.85 -15.57
N THR A 57 -0.17 -8.02 -15.98
CA THR A 57 -1.56 -8.23 -16.36
C THR A 57 -2.17 -9.35 -15.54
N ALA A 58 -3.48 -9.28 -15.34
CA ALA A 58 -4.25 -10.34 -14.70
C ALA A 58 -5.64 -10.46 -15.33
N ASP A 59 -5.96 -11.63 -15.89
CA ASP A 59 -7.22 -11.88 -16.63
C ASP A 59 -7.51 -10.84 -17.73
N GLY A 60 -6.44 -10.28 -18.32
CA GLY A 60 -6.49 -9.23 -19.33
C GLY A 60 -6.74 -7.82 -18.79
N PHE A 61 -6.64 -7.59 -17.48
CA PHE A 61 -6.50 -6.25 -16.90
C PHE A 61 -5.03 -5.84 -16.86
N ASP A 62 -4.74 -4.61 -17.25
CA ASP A 62 -3.46 -3.95 -16.99
C ASP A 62 -3.42 -3.47 -15.55
N ILE A 63 -2.34 -3.79 -14.84
CA ILE A 63 -2.18 -3.51 -13.41
C ILE A 63 -1.14 -2.41 -13.20
N ALA A 64 -1.58 -1.32 -12.57
CA ALA A 64 -0.70 -0.29 -12.03
C ALA A 64 -0.65 -0.41 -10.51
N PHE A 65 0.51 -0.78 -9.96
CA PHE A 65 0.71 -0.78 -8.52
C PHE A 65 0.88 0.63 -7.99
N SER A 66 0.40 0.83 -6.78
CA SER A 66 0.68 2.01 -5.98
C SER A 66 1.09 1.58 -4.59
N ASP A 67 1.92 2.36 -3.93
CA ASP A 67 2.36 2.05 -2.60
C ASP A 67 1.56 2.89 -1.59
N CYS A 68 1.04 2.25 -0.55
CA CYS A 68 0.20 2.88 0.49
C CYS A 68 0.97 3.81 1.43
N ASN A 69 2.12 4.28 0.98
CA ASN A 69 3.08 5.13 1.67
C ASN A 69 3.26 6.48 0.95
N ALA A 70 2.67 6.66 -0.24
CA ALA A 70 2.64 7.92 -0.94
C ALA A 70 1.38 8.71 -0.58
N ASP A 71 1.53 10.02 -0.35
CA ASP A 71 0.43 10.92 0.04
C ASP A 71 -0.73 10.96 -0.97
N THR A 72 -0.53 10.46 -2.18
CA THR A 72 -1.46 10.59 -3.31
C THR A 72 -2.38 9.39 -3.55
N SER A 73 -2.24 8.32 -2.77
CA SER A 73 -2.90 7.03 -3.06
C SER A 73 -3.96 6.68 -2.02
N TYR A 74 -4.69 7.68 -1.56
CA TYR A 74 -5.75 7.55 -0.57
C TYR A 74 -7.09 8.01 -1.13
N GLY A 75 -8.17 7.54 -0.49
CA GLY A 75 -9.53 7.93 -0.82
C GLY A 75 -10.50 7.53 0.27
N SER A 76 -11.79 7.73 -0.01
CA SER A 76 -12.89 7.28 0.82
C SER A 76 -13.90 6.49 0.02
N ILE A 77 -14.59 5.57 0.70
CA ILE A 77 -15.77 4.91 0.15
C ILE A 77 -16.93 5.91 0.14
N MET A 78 -17.48 6.19 -1.04
CA MET A 78 -18.53 7.19 -1.23
C MET A 78 -19.85 6.61 -1.76
N ALA A 79 -19.96 5.29 -1.82
CA ALA A 79 -21.20 4.66 -2.21
C ALA A 79 -22.31 4.87 -1.15
N ASP A 80 -23.55 5.08 -1.59
CA ASP A 80 -24.74 5.21 -0.73
C ASP A 80 -24.96 4.00 0.20
N LYS A 81 -24.30 2.88 -0.09
CA LYS A 81 -24.36 1.62 0.64
C LYS A 81 -22.94 1.10 0.88
N SER A 82 -22.81 0.17 1.82
CA SER A 82 -21.53 -0.50 2.06
C SER A 82 -21.02 -1.21 0.80
N VAL A 83 -19.73 -1.04 0.50
CA VAL A 83 -19.06 -1.64 -0.66
C VAL A 83 -18.42 -2.95 -0.25
N THR A 84 -18.69 -4.02 -1.00
CA THR A 84 -18.09 -5.33 -0.70
C THR A 84 -16.73 -5.46 -1.38
N LEU A 85 -15.72 -5.83 -0.59
CA LEU A 85 -14.39 -6.18 -1.07
C LEU A 85 -14.38 -7.59 -1.66
N SER A 86 -13.90 -7.71 -2.90
CA SER A 86 -13.75 -9.00 -3.59
C SER A 86 -12.28 -9.44 -3.66
N ASP A 87 -12.03 -10.74 -3.67
CA ASP A 87 -10.72 -11.32 -4.01
C ASP A 87 -10.52 -11.50 -5.54
N ALA A 88 -11.51 -11.13 -6.36
CA ALA A 88 -11.44 -11.23 -7.82
C ALA A 88 -11.37 -9.83 -8.46
N ILE A 89 -10.45 -9.66 -9.40
CA ILE A 89 -10.21 -8.38 -10.09
C ILE A 89 -11.44 -7.90 -10.84
N ASP A 90 -12.20 -8.80 -11.44
CA ASP A 90 -13.38 -8.46 -12.24
C ASP A 90 -14.66 -8.31 -11.40
N GLY A 91 -14.56 -8.49 -10.08
CA GLY A 91 -15.70 -8.53 -9.15
C GLY A 91 -16.61 -9.75 -9.34
N LYS A 92 -16.32 -10.65 -10.30
CA LYS A 92 -17.09 -11.85 -10.63
C LYS A 92 -16.45 -13.10 -10.02
N GLY A 93 -16.06 -12.99 -8.75
CA GLY A 93 -15.62 -14.09 -7.90
C GLY A 93 -16.11 -13.81 -6.49
N LYS A 94 -17.11 -14.57 -6.04
CA LYS A 94 -18.00 -14.19 -4.92
C LYS A 94 -17.41 -14.40 -3.52
N LYS A 95 -16.09 -14.33 -3.32
CA LYS A 95 -15.59 -14.32 -1.95
C LYS A 95 -15.54 -12.87 -1.46
N ALA A 96 -16.66 -12.48 -0.85
CA ALA A 96 -16.73 -11.25 -0.10
C ALA A 96 -15.78 -11.35 1.12
N ILE A 97 -14.79 -10.46 1.19
CA ILE A 97 -13.80 -10.44 2.27
C ILE A 97 -14.32 -9.62 3.44
N ALA A 98 -14.81 -8.42 3.14
CA ALA A 98 -15.40 -7.49 4.08
C ALA A 98 -16.34 -6.54 3.32
N ALA A 99 -17.22 -5.86 4.04
CA ALA A 99 -17.98 -4.73 3.55
C ALA A 99 -17.47 -3.46 4.23
N LEU A 100 -17.13 -2.45 3.42
CA LEU A 100 -16.66 -1.15 3.87
C LEU A 100 -17.85 -0.18 3.92
N PRO A 101 -18.08 0.52 5.04
CA PRO A 101 -19.13 1.52 5.13
C PRO A 101 -18.78 2.79 4.33
N HIS A 102 -19.78 3.65 4.11
CA HIS A 102 -19.56 5.03 3.65
C HIS A 102 -18.56 5.77 4.56
N ASP A 103 -17.76 6.67 4.00
CA ASP A 103 -16.67 7.39 4.66
C ASP A 103 -15.58 6.48 5.27
N GLN A 104 -15.47 5.23 4.80
CA GLN A 104 -14.33 4.39 5.16
C GLN A 104 -13.09 4.91 4.44
N PHE A 105 -12.07 5.28 5.22
CA PHE A 105 -10.77 5.67 4.68
C PHE A 105 -10.04 4.46 4.09
N VAL A 106 -9.50 4.63 2.88
CA VAL A 106 -8.79 3.57 2.17
C VAL A 106 -7.49 4.07 1.54
N CYS A 107 -6.49 3.19 1.47
CA CYS A 107 -5.42 3.30 0.49
C CYS A 107 -5.81 2.56 -0.80
N ILE A 108 -5.51 3.13 -1.96
CA ILE A 108 -5.54 2.48 -3.27
C ILE A 108 -4.14 1.88 -3.53
N ALA A 109 -4.01 0.56 -3.40
CA ALA A 109 -2.72 -0.14 -3.53
C ALA A 109 -2.46 -0.70 -4.94
N ALA A 110 -3.50 -0.76 -5.79
CA ALA A 110 -3.38 -1.04 -7.20
C ALA A 110 -4.61 -0.55 -7.97
N THR A 111 -4.42 -0.25 -9.25
CA THR A 111 -5.49 -0.02 -10.22
C THR A 111 -5.45 -1.10 -11.28
N ALA A 112 -6.60 -1.65 -11.63
CA ALA A 112 -6.78 -2.59 -12.74
C ALA A 112 -7.63 -1.93 -13.82
N THR A 113 -7.17 -1.96 -15.07
CA THR A 113 -7.88 -1.38 -16.22
C THR A 113 -8.07 -2.40 -17.32
N LYS A 114 -9.28 -2.53 -17.86
CA LYS A 114 -9.60 -3.37 -19.02
C LYS A 114 -10.75 -2.77 -19.80
N ASN A 115 -10.48 -2.25 -21.01
CA ASN A 115 -11.45 -1.45 -21.77
C ASN A 115 -11.99 -0.32 -20.88
N ASP A 116 -13.32 -0.20 -20.76
CA ASP A 116 -13.99 0.81 -19.92
C ASP A 116 -14.12 0.39 -18.44
N ILE A 117 -13.63 -0.80 -18.06
CA ILE A 117 -13.69 -1.29 -16.69
C ILE A 117 -12.44 -0.81 -15.94
N GLN A 118 -12.65 -0.07 -14.85
CA GLN A 118 -11.59 0.34 -13.94
C GLN A 118 -11.92 -0.06 -12.50
N ARG A 119 -10.97 -0.72 -11.85
CA ARG A 119 -11.13 -1.23 -10.48
C ARG A 119 -9.95 -0.86 -9.61
N TYR A 120 -10.21 -0.68 -8.33
CA TYR A 120 -9.18 -0.42 -7.33
C TYR A 120 -9.02 -1.59 -6.39
N TYR A 121 -7.78 -1.98 -6.12
CA TYR A 121 -7.48 -2.79 -4.96
C TYR A 121 -7.25 -1.84 -3.79
N VAL A 122 -8.15 -1.88 -2.82
CA VAL A 122 -8.11 -1.00 -1.66
C VAL A 122 -7.67 -1.74 -0.40
N LYS A 123 -7.08 -0.99 0.54
CA LYS A 123 -6.88 -1.40 1.93
C LYS A 123 -7.60 -0.40 2.82
N ALA A 124 -8.53 -0.87 3.65
CA ALA A 124 -9.13 -0.06 4.70
C ALA A 124 -8.12 0.13 5.84
N LEU A 125 -7.80 1.39 6.13
CA LEU A 125 -6.77 1.75 7.10
C LEU A 125 -7.37 2.57 8.24
N PRO A 126 -7.02 2.27 9.50
CA PRO A 126 -7.22 3.20 10.60
C PRO A 126 -6.48 4.51 10.30
N THR A 127 -7.15 5.66 10.50
CA THR A 127 -6.56 6.97 10.18
C THR A 127 -5.50 7.39 11.21
N ASP A 128 -5.51 6.81 12.42
CA ASP A 128 -4.53 7.08 13.47
C ASP A 128 -3.14 6.48 13.19
N ILE A 129 -3.07 5.42 12.38
CA ILE A 129 -1.80 4.79 11.96
C ILE A 129 -1.26 5.35 10.64
N VAL A 130 -2.00 6.25 9.98
CA VAL A 130 -1.57 6.87 8.72
C VAL A 130 -0.88 8.19 9.06
N ASP A 131 0.41 8.29 8.75
CA ASP A 131 1.22 9.46 9.14
C ASP A 131 0.66 10.78 8.59
N SER A 132 0.18 10.80 7.34
CA SER A 132 -0.44 11.97 6.72
C SER A 132 -1.81 12.36 7.32
N CYS A 133 -2.41 11.49 8.15
CA CYS A 133 -3.63 11.79 8.89
C CYS A 133 -3.39 12.41 10.27
N LYS A 134 -2.16 12.38 10.80
CA LYS A 134 -1.85 12.95 12.11
C LYS A 134 -2.16 14.45 12.14
N GLY A 135 -3.09 14.84 13.01
CA GLY A 135 -3.52 16.23 13.16
C GLY A 135 -4.42 16.76 12.03
N SER A 136 -4.74 15.95 11.03
CA SER A 136 -5.57 16.37 9.89
C SER A 136 -7.06 16.32 10.21
N ASP A 137 -7.74 17.46 10.09
CA ASP A 137 -9.20 17.54 10.26
C ASP A 137 -9.95 16.70 9.21
N LEU A 138 -9.38 16.57 8.01
CA LEU A 138 -9.91 15.73 6.94
C LEU A 138 -10.03 14.26 7.40
N CYS A 139 -9.04 13.76 8.14
CA CYS A 139 -9.05 12.37 8.59
C CYS A 139 -9.98 12.11 9.79
N LYS A 140 -10.48 13.16 10.46
CA LYS A 140 -11.37 13.02 11.64
C LYS A 140 -12.79 12.58 11.26
N SER A 141 -13.23 12.86 10.04
CA SER A 141 -14.57 12.49 9.57
C SER A 141 -14.68 11.05 9.07
N TYR A 142 -13.55 10.37 8.83
CA TYR A 142 -13.54 9.02 8.29
C TYR A 142 -13.51 7.94 9.38
N ASN A 143 -13.87 6.71 9.00
CA ASN A 143 -13.86 5.52 9.87
C ASN A 143 -14.84 5.59 11.05
N ALA A 144 -15.91 6.38 10.95
CA ALA A 144 -16.94 6.48 11.99
C ALA A 144 -17.67 5.15 12.22
N GLN A 145 -17.76 4.30 11.19
CA GLN A 145 -18.35 2.98 11.24
C GLN A 145 -17.27 1.90 11.08
N PRO A 146 -17.35 0.79 11.83
CA PRO A 146 -16.37 -0.28 11.72
C PRO A 146 -16.52 -1.05 10.41
N VAL A 147 -15.40 -1.59 9.90
CA VAL A 147 -15.41 -2.57 8.81
C VAL A 147 -16.21 -3.81 9.21
N GLN A 148 -17.16 -4.21 8.36
CA GLN A 148 -17.89 -5.45 8.54
C GLN A 148 -17.14 -6.60 7.86
N TRP A 149 -16.54 -7.47 8.66
CA TRP A 149 -15.84 -8.64 8.14
C TRP A 149 -16.81 -9.74 7.71
N LEU A 150 -16.59 -10.29 6.52
CA LEU A 150 -17.38 -11.38 5.93
C LEU A 150 -16.58 -12.68 5.82
N GLY A 151 -15.25 -12.58 5.91
CA GLY A 151 -14.31 -13.69 5.99
C GLY A 151 -13.58 -13.81 7.34
N PRO A 152 -12.71 -14.83 7.48
CA PRO A 152 -11.93 -15.05 8.69
C PRO A 152 -10.90 -13.94 8.91
N ARG A 153 -10.57 -13.71 10.19
CA ARG A 153 -9.61 -12.72 10.66
C ARG A 153 -8.51 -13.40 11.47
N THR A 154 -7.31 -12.80 11.48
CA THR A 154 -6.21 -13.26 12.32
C THR A 154 -6.31 -12.75 13.76
N GLY A 155 -7.10 -11.69 13.99
CA GLY A 155 -7.23 -11.01 15.27
C GLY A 155 -6.13 -9.98 15.54
N LYS A 156 -5.16 -9.83 14.63
CA LYS A 156 -4.11 -8.81 14.72
C LYS A 156 -4.63 -7.49 14.16
N ALA A 157 -4.49 -6.39 14.90
CA ALA A 157 -4.86 -5.07 14.40
C ALA A 157 -4.09 -4.72 13.13
N CYS A 158 -4.74 -3.97 12.23
CA CYS A 158 -4.06 -3.34 11.10
C CYS A 158 -3.08 -2.29 11.62
N GLN A 159 -1.82 -2.36 11.22
CA GLN A 159 -0.73 -1.48 11.69
C GLN A 159 0.41 -1.44 10.68
N HIS A 160 1.37 -0.52 10.86
CA HIS A 160 2.64 -0.52 10.13
C HIS A 160 3.66 -1.45 10.78
N ASP A 161 4.47 -2.11 9.96
CA ASP A 161 5.74 -2.68 10.41
C ASP A 161 6.87 -1.64 10.43
N SER A 162 8.08 -2.06 10.83
CA SER A 162 9.27 -1.18 10.86
C SER A 162 9.72 -0.67 9.48
N HIS A 163 9.13 -1.18 8.40
CA HIS A 163 9.42 -0.80 7.02
C HIS A 163 8.28 0.00 6.39
N GLY A 164 7.25 0.38 7.16
CA GLY A 164 6.10 1.15 6.68
C GLY A 164 5.09 0.32 5.88
N ASN A 165 5.16 -1.02 5.95
CA ASN A 165 4.16 -1.88 5.33
C ASN A 165 2.99 -2.12 6.27
N TYR A 166 1.78 -2.09 5.71
CA TYR A 166 0.58 -2.48 6.46
C TYR A 166 0.51 -4.00 6.65
N ILE A 167 0.45 -4.41 7.92
CA ILE A 167 0.36 -5.80 8.38
C ILE A 167 -0.85 -5.99 9.31
N GLY A 168 -1.24 -7.26 9.52
CA GLY A 168 -2.40 -7.62 10.35
C GLY A 168 -3.71 -7.62 9.55
N ASP A 169 -4.84 -7.46 10.24
CA ASP A 169 -6.19 -7.46 9.67
C ASP A 169 -6.52 -6.11 9.01
N CYS A 170 -5.82 -5.75 7.94
CA CYS A 170 -6.19 -4.62 7.08
C CYS A 170 -7.16 -5.15 6.01
N ALA A 171 -8.46 -4.83 6.12
CA ALA A 171 -9.45 -5.32 5.16
C ALA A 171 -9.08 -4.84 3.76
N SER A 172 -8.88 -5.77 2.82
CA SER A 172 -8.40 -5.44 1.49
C SER A 172 -9.06 -6.28 0.42
N GLY A 173 -9.22 -5.69 -0.76
CA GLY A 173 -9.86 -6.35 -1.90
C GLY A 173 -10.19 -5.37 -3.02
N TRP A 174 -10.71 -5.91 -4.11
CA TRP A 174 -11.10 -5.17 -5.31
C TRP A 174 -12.48 -4.54 -5.16
N VAL A 175 -12.61 -3.27 -5.56
CA VAL A 175 -13.84 -2.46 -5.62
C VAL A 175 -13.96 -1.77 -6.97
N ASP A 176 -15.18 -1.40 -7.38
CA ASP A 176 -15.36 -0.59 -8.58
C ASP A 176 -14.76 0.80 -8.31
N LYS A 177 -14.14 1.40 -9.32
CA LYS A 177 -13.56 2.74 -9.14
C LYS A 177 -14.61 3.75 -8.69
N ASP A 178 -15.81 3.68 -9.25
CA ASP A 178 -16.87 4.66 -9.00
C ASP A 178 -17.41 4.62 -7.55
N ASP A 179 -17.08 3.56 -6.80
CA ASP A 179 -17.39 3.44 -5.37
C ASP A 179 -16.39 4.19 -4.47
N VAL A 180 -15.28 4.66 -5.03
CA VAL A 180 -14.17 5.28 -4.31
C VAL A 180 -13.92 6.70 -4.82
N GLU A 181 -13.99 7.67 -3.92
CA GLU A 181 -13.51 9.01 -4.19
C GLU A 181 -12.02 9.08 -3.83
N ALA A 182 -11.17 9.13 -4.86
CA ALA A 182 -9.74 9.32 -4.68
C ALA A 182 -9.44 10.78 -4.32
N PHE A 183 -8.61 11.00 -3.30
CA PHE A 183 -8.21 12.35 -2.89
C PHE A 183 -7.27 12.96 -3.92
N SER A 184 -7.81 13.80 -4.80
CA SER A 184 -7.13 14.27 -6.02
C SER A 184 -5.89 15.15 -5.76
N MET A 185 -5.73 15.66 -4.53
CA MET A 185 -4.55 16.41 -4.09
C MET A 185 -3.68 15.63 -3.09
N GLY A 186 -4.01 14.36 -2.85
CA GLY A 186 -3.46 13.58 -1.74
C GLY A 186 -3.88 14.09 -0.37
N LEU A 187 -3.38 13.43 0.67
CA LEU A 187 -3.47 13.89 2.05
C LEU A 187 -2.28 14.80 2.31
N LYS A 188 -2.51 16.10 2.49
CA LYS A 188 -1.43 17.01 2.88
C LYS A 188 -0.93 16.62 4.27
N THR A 189 0.35 16.29 4.40
CA THR A 189 1.04 16.24 5.68
C THR A 189 1.06 17.65 6.28
N ILE A 190 0.47 17.82 7.46
CA ILE A 190 0.55 19.08 8.21
C ILE A 190 1.86 19.03 9.01
N GLY A 191 3.01 19.32 8.38
CA GLY A 191 4.29 19.38 9.11
C GLY A 191 5.58 19.22 8.32
N GLY A 192 5.69 19.77 7.11
CA GLY A 192 6.96 19.85 6.39
C GLY A 192 7.29 21.30 6.02
N GLU A 193 7.95 22.00 6.93
CA GLU A 193 8.87 23.11 6.59
C GLU A 193 10.30 22.57 6.51
#